data_AF-A0A7V9GAR8-F1
#
_entry.id   AF-A0A7V9GAR8-F1
#
_cell.length_a   1.000
_cell.length_b   1.000
_cell.length_c   1.000
_cell.angle_alpha   90.00
_cell.angle_beta   90.00
_cell.angle_gamma   90.00
#
_symmetry.space_group_name_H-M   'P 1'
#
loop_
_entity.id
_entity.type
_entity.pdbx_description
1 polymer ?
#
loop_
_entity_poly.entity_id
_entity_poly.type
_entity_poly.pdbx_seq_one_letter_code
_entity_poly.pdbx_strand_id
1 'polypeptide(L)'
;MPVGYFSLILHAHLPFVRHPEYPEFLEEDWFYEAITEVYLPLLFIFQNLHESGAKPRLAMNISPSLCEMLADKLLETRYTRHLENLLELSKKELERVSSHEPQFFDVVKMYVDNLGASLKLWNDKYQRNLINGFRELQDKGVLEIITCGATHGFLPLISTPEARRAQIEIAVANYKKHFGR
;
A
#
# COMPACT_ATOMS: atom_id res chain seq x y z
N MET A 1 18.93 -22.78 -22.00
CA MET A 1 19.10 -22.73 -20.53
C MET A 1 19.08 -21.28 -20.09
N PRO A 2 18.50 -20.93 -18.93
CA PRO A 2 18.53 -19.55 -18.45
C PRO A 2 19.97 -19.11 -18.15
N VAL A 3 20.26 -17.84 -18.41
CA VAL A 3 21.59 -17.23 -18.20
C VAL A 3 21.85 -16.88 -16.72
N GLY A 4 20.79 -16.85 -15.91
CA GLY A 4 20.81 -16.56 -14.48
C GLY A 4 19.37 -16.39 -13.96
N TYR A 5 19.23 -16.26 -12.64
CA TYR A 5 17.96 -15.94 -11.98
C TYR A 5 18.09 -14.59 -11.28
N PHE A 6 17.08 -13.74 -11.45
CA PHE A 6 16.96 -12.46 -10.76
C PHE A 6 15.80 -12.54 -9.77
N SER A 7 16.02 -12.06 -8.54
CA SER A 7 15.01 -12.00 -7.49
C SER A 7 14.92 -10.58 -6.96
N LEU A 8 13.86 -9.87 -7.33
CA LEU A 8 13.50 -8.60 -6.71
C LEU A 8 12.68 -8.87 -5.45
N ILE A 9 13.07 -8.24 -4.34
CA ILE A 9 12.37 -8.31 -3.07
C ILE A 9 12.03 -6.89 -2.64
N LEU A 10 10.73 -6.59 -2.54
CA LEU A 10 10.23 -5.31 -2.03
C LEU A 10 9.86 -5.45 -0.55
N HIS A 11 10.26 -4.50 0.29
CA HIS A 11 9.94 -4.52 1.72
C HIS A 11 8.96 -3.40 2.08
N ALA A 12 7.67 -3.73 2.22
CA ALA A 12 6.63 -2.77 2.57
C ALA A 12 6.34 -2.79 4.07
N HIS A 13 6.69 -1.69 4.73
CA HIS A 13 6.50 -1.52 6.17
C HIS A 13 6.17 -0.08 6.52
N LEU A 14 5.25 0.07 7.47
CA LEU A 14 5.05 1.28 8.26
C LEU A 14 4.85 0.88 9.73
N PRO A 15 5.34 1.70 10.68
CA PRO A 15 5.00 1.52 12.09
C PRO A 15 3.47 1.63 12.26
N PHE A 16 2.94 1.03 13.33
CA PHE A 16 1.50 1.08 13.57
C PHE A 16 1.09 2.50 14.01
N VAL A 17 0.35 3.20 13.15
CA VAL A 17 -0.17 4.54 13.40
C VAL A 17 -1.69 4.52 13.26
N ARG A 18 -2.39 4.77 14.36
CA ARG A 18 -3.85 4.78 14.42
C ARG A 18 -4.31 5.55 15.65
N HIS A 19 -4.85 6.75 15.43
CA HIS A 19 -5.26 7.68 16.49
C HIS A 19 -6.77 7.95 16.42
N PRO A 20 -7.61 7.03 16.94
CA PRO A 20 -9.07 7.21 16.97
C PRO A 20 -9.52 8.38 17.86
N GLU A 21 -8.68 8.82 18.79
CA GLU A 21 -8.94 9.90 19.73
C GLU A 21 -8.97 11.28 19.06
N TYR A 22 -8.33 11.44 17.90
CA TYR A 22 -8.33 12.68 17.12
C TYR A 22 -9.09 12.47 15.81
N PRO A 23 -9.86 13.45 15.31
CA PRO A 23 -10.55 13.32 14.02
C PRO A 23 -9.57 13.21 12.83
N GLU A 24 -8.42 13.88 12.94
CA GLU A 24 -7.31 13.91 11.99
C GLU A 24 -6.00 13.91 12.79
N PHE A 25 -4.97 13.23 12.28
CA PHE A 25 -3.68 13.12 12.94
C PHE A 25 -2.57 13.02 11.89
N LEU A 26 -1.53 13.86 12.01
CA LEU A 26 -0.53 14.09 10.96
C LEU A 26 0.24 12.80 10.60
N GLU A 27 0.55 11.99 11.59
CA GLU A 27 1.31 10.75 11.39
C GLU A 27 0.53 9.69 10.60
N GLU A 28 -0.81 9.80 10.53
CA GLU A 28 -1.62 8.93 9.67
C GLU A 28 -1.43 9.28 8.18
N ASP A 29 -0.99 10.50 7.84
CA ASP A 29 -0.76 10.90 6.45
C ASP A 29 0.34 10.05 5.79
N TRP A 30 1.36 9.61 6.53
CA TRP A 30 2.37 8.68 6.00
C TRP A 30 1.76 7.39 5.45
N PHE A 31 0.69 6.90 6.09
CA PHE A 31 -0.03 5.72 5.63
C PHE A 31 -0.86 6.03 4.38
N TYR A 32 -1.51 7.18 4.33
CA TYR A 32 -2.33 7.61 3.18
C TYR A 32 -1.47 7.90 1.93
N GLU A 33 -0.33 8.55 2.10
CA GLU A 33 0.67 8.79 1.07
C GLU A 33 1.21 7.46 0.53
N ALA A 34 1.61 6.53 1.42
CA ALA A 34 2.12 5.23 1.01
C ALA A 34 1.08 4.41 0.22
N ILE A 35 -0.20 4.50 0.58
CA ILE A 35 -1.26 3.87 -0.22
C ILE A 35 -1.33 4.50 -1.62
N THR A 36 -1.41 5.83 -1.69
CA THR A 36 -1.61 6.58 -2.95
C THR A 36 -0.44 6.44 -3.91
N GLU A 37 0.78 6.56 -3.38
CA GLU A 37 2.00 6.69 -4.19
C GLU A 37 2.72 5.37 -4.42
N VAL A 38 2.45 4.35 -3.59
CA VAL A 38 3.18 3.07 -3.65
C VAL A 38 2.24 1.89 -3.84
N TYR A 39 1.35 1.61 -2.87
CA TYR A 39 0.64 0.33 -2.85
C TYR A 39 -0.41 0.18 -3.96
N LEU A 40 -1.21 1.23 -4.20
CA LEU A 40 -2.17 1.25 -5.31
C LEU A 40 -1.45 1.19 -6.67
N PRO A 41 -0.43 2.02 -6.95
CA PRO A 41 0.34 1.92 -8.19
C PRO A 41 0.99 0.56 -8.41
N LEU A 42 1.57 -0.07 -7.38
CA LEU A 42 2.17 -1.39 -7.50
C LEU A 42 1.14 -2.45 -7.86
N LEU A 43 -0.02 -2.46 -7.20
CA LEU A 43 -1.12 -3.38 -7.54
C LEU A 43 -1.55 -3.21 -9.00
N PHE A 44 -1.75 -1.97 -9.44
CA PHE A 44 -2.12 -1.64 -10.81
C PHE A 44 -1.07 -2.13 -11.82
N ILE A 45 0.21 -1.84 -11.58
CA ILE A 45 1.33 -2.24 -12.45
C ILE A 45 1.40 -3.76 -12.57
N PHE A 46 1.43 -4.47 -11.44
CA PHE A 46 1.56 -5.93 -11.45
C PHE A 46 0.36 -6.62 -12.09
N GLN A 47 -0.84 -6.11 -11.84
CA GLN A 47 -2.05 -6.60 -12.47
C GLN A 47 -2.02 -6.40 -13.99
N ASN A 48 -1.70 -5.20 -14.47
CA ASN A 48 -1.66 -4.91 -15.90
C ASN A 48 -0.57 -5.70 -16.63
N LEU A 49 0.60 -5.88 -16.01
CA LEU A 49 1.67 -6.71 -16.59
C LEU A 49 1.18 -8.15 -16.76
N HIS A 50 0.55 -8.71 -15.73
CA HIS A 50 -0.01 -10.06 -15.78
C HIS A 50 -1.12 -10.19 -16.84
N GLU A 51 -2.06 -9.24 -16.89
CA GLU A 51 -3.17 -9.22 -17.84
C GLU A 51 -2.69 -9.02 -19.30
N SER A 52 -1.54 -8.35 -19.50
CA SER A 52 -0.88 -8.20 -20.80
C SER A 52 -0.07 -9.44 -21.22
N GLY A 53 -0.12 -10.53 -20.45
CA GLY A 53 0.57 -11.78 -20.75
C GLY A 53 2.03 -11.85 -20.28
N ALA A 54 2.55 -10.81 -19.62
CA ALA A 54 3.83 -10.90 -18.95
C ALA A 54 3.73 -11.81 -17.71
N LYS A 55 4.85 -12.40 -17.32
CA LYS A 55 4.94 -13.33 -16.17
C LYS A 55 5.94 -12.80 -15.13
N PRO A 56 5.71 -11.60 -14.56
CA PRO A 56 6.59 -11.08 -13.52
C PRO A 56 6.58 -12.04 -12.33
N ARG A 57 7.74 -12.18 -11.68
CA ARG A 57 7.90 -12.93 -10.44
C ARG A 57 8.80 -12.14 -9.51
N LEU A 58 8.25 -11.72 -8.39
CA LEU A 58 9.01 -11.03 -7.33
C LEU A 58 8.46 -11.44 -5.96
N ALA A 59 9.24 -11.20 -4.92
CA ALA A 59 8.77 -11.31 -3.55
C ALA A 59 8.45 -9.93 -2.99
N MET A 60 7.42 -9.85 -2.13
CA MET A 60 7.07 -8.64 -1.41
C MET A 60 6.80 -8.96 0.05
N ASN A 61 7.55 -8.34 0.95
CA ASN A 61 7.18 -8.34 2.35
C ASN A 61 6.06 -7.33 2.58
N ILE A 62 5.04 -7.74 3.33
CA ILE A 62 4.05 -6.84 3.89
C ILE A 62 4.05 -7.07 5.39
N SER A 63 4.56 -6.09 6.15
CA SER A 63 4.72 -6.23 7.59
C SER A 63 3.37 -6.39 8.31
N PRO A 64 3.30 -7.13 9.44
CA PRO A 64 2.03 -7.30 10.16
C PRO A 64 1.38 -6.00 10.64
N SER A 65 2.19 -5.00 11.04
CA SER A 65 1.66 -3.66 11.38
C SER A 65 0.96 -3.01 10.20
N LEU A 66 1.55 -3.09 9.01
CA LEU A 66 0.96 -2.57 7.78
C LEU A 66 -0.31 -3.35 7.39
N CYS A 67 -0.32 -4.68 7.50
CA CYS A 67 -1.51 -5.50 7.27
C CYS A 67 -2.68 -5.09 8.19
N GLU A 68 -2.43 -4.89 9.48
CA GLU A 68 -3.50 -4.47 10.40
C GLU A 68 -4.01 -3.06 10.07
N MET A 69 -3.15 -2.13 9.64
CA MET A 69 -3.61 -0.80 9.22
C MET A 69 -4.40 -0.84 7.90
N LEU A 70 -3.95 -1.62 6.91
CA LEU A 70 -4.67 -1.80 5.62
C LEU A 70 -6.04 -2.47 5.79
N ALA A 71 -6.24 -3.25 6.86
CA ALA A 71 -7.51 -3.90 7.16
C ALA A 71 -8.42 -3.06 8.09
N ASP A 72 -7.94 -1.95 8.64
CA ASP A 72 -8.67 -1.16 9.64
C ASP A 72 -9.70 -0.23 8.99
N LYS A 73 -10.96 -0.34 9.42
CA LYS A 73 -12.09 0.43 8.83
C LYS A 73 -12.07 1.91 9.12
N LEU A 74 -11.48 2.34 10.24
CA LEU A 74 -11.31 3.76 10.53
C LEU A 74 -10.30 4.36 9.55
N LEU A 75 -9.13 3.73 9.42
CA LEU A 75 -8.08 4.18 8.51
C LEU A 75 -8.53 4.12 7.03
N GLU A 76 -9.28 3.08 6.63
CA GLU A 76 -9.89 2.98 5.30
C GLU A 76 -10.80 4.19 4.99
N THR A 77 -11.64 4.57 5.96
CA THR A 77 -12.57 5.70 5.82
C THR A 77 -11.82 7.03 5.75
N ARG A 78 -10.79 7.21 6.58
CA ARG A 78 -9.97 8.42 6.60
C ARG A 78 -9.14 8.56 5.33
N TYR A 79 -8.53 7.47 4.86
CA TYR A 79 -7.81 7.45 3.59
C TYR A 79 -8.70 7.86 2.42
N THR A 80 -9.93 7.33 2.36
CA THR A 80 -10.89 7.69 1.31
C THR A 80 -11.14 9.20 1.30
N ARG A 81 -11.39 9.78 2.47
CA ARG A 81 -11.59 11.23 2.62
C ARG A 81 -10.35 12.03 2.23
N HIS A 82 -9.17 11.59 2.65
CA HIS A 82 -7.90 12.21 2.31
C HIS A 82 -7.70 12.27 0.79
N LEU A 83 -7.94 11.15 0.09
CA LEU A 83 -7.82 11.07 -1.37
C LEU A 83 -8.87 11.94 -2.10
N GLU A 84 -10.10 11.99 -1.61
CA GLU A 84 -11.15 12.86 -2.13
C GLU A 84 -10.79 14.34 -1.98
N ASN A 85 -10.26 14.74 -0.82
CA ASN A 85 -9.81 16.10 -0.56
C ASN A 85 -8.62 16.50 -1.46
N LEU A 86 -7.64 15.61 -1.66
CA LEU A 86 -6.52 15.85 -2.58
C LEU A 86 -6.98 16.02 -4.02
N LEU A 87 -7.95 15.22 -4.46
CA LEU A 87 -8.53 15.35 -5.79
C LEU A 87 -9.31 16.68 -5.94
N GLU A 88 -10.07 17.08 -4.92
CA GLU A 88 -10.76 18.38 -4.91
C GLU A 88 -9.76 19.54 -5.00
N LEU A 89 -8.69 19.49 -4.18
CA LEU A 89 -7.61 20.47 -4.22
C LEU A 89 -6.97 20.55 -5.61
N SER A 90 -6.66 19.40 -6.21
CA SER A 90 -6.03 19.34 -7.53
C SER A 90 -6.92 19.91 -8.63
N LYS A 91 -8.24 19.73 -8.53
CA LYS A 91 -9.20 20.35 -9.46
C LYS A 91 -9.25 21.87 -9.32
N LYS A 92 -9.25 22.39 -8.08
CA LYS A 92 -9.16 23.83 -7.82
C LYS A 92 -7.84 24.42 -8.34
N GLU A 93 -6.73 23.70 -8.17
CA GLU A 93 -5.45 24.08 -8.74
C GLU A 93 -5.50 24.11 -10.28
N LEU A 94 -6.18 23.16 -10.92
CA LEU A 94 -6.31 23.12 -12.37
C LEU A 94 -7.03 24.38 -12.89
N GLU A 95 -8.09 24.81 -12.22
CA GLU A 95 -8.80 26.06 -12.53
C GLU A 95 -7.89 27.29 -12.34
N ARG A 96 -7.13 27.32 -11.23
CA ARG A 96 -6.20 28.41 -10.90
C ARG A 96 -5.11 28.57 -11.96
N VAL A 97 -4.42 27.48 -12.32
CA VAL A 97 -3.30 27.51 -13.28
C VAL A 97 -3.75 27.75 -14.70
N SER A 98 -4.96 27.30 -15.07
CA SER A 98 -5.55 27.58 -16.39
C SER A 98 -5.69 29.09 -16.67
N SER A 99 -5.87 29.88 -15.61
CA SER A 99 -6.12 31.33 -15.71
C SER A 99 -4.88 32.18 -15.45
N HIS A 100 -3.96 31.74 -14.57
CA HIS A 100 -2.88 32.60 -14.08
C HIS A 100 -1.47 32.08 -14.37
N GLU A 101 -1.28 30.76 -14.50
CA GLU A 101 0.04 30.12 -14.54
C GLU A 101 0.07 28.91 -15.49
N PRO A 102 -0.13 29.12 -16.81
CA PRO A 102 -0.30 28.03 -17.78
C PRO A 102 0.93 27.11 -17.87
N GLN A 103 2.12 27.56 -17.44
CA GLN A 103 3.33 26.73 -17.37
C GLN A 103 3.18 25.52 -16.43
N PHE A 104 2.26 25.56 -15.47
CA PHE A 104 1.99 24.45 -14.55
C PHE A 104 0.77 23.61 -14.96
N PHE A 105 0.10 23.93 -16.07
CA PHE A 105 -1.14 23.28 -16.46
C PHE A 105 -0.97 21.76 -16.61
N ASP A 106 0.06 21.31 -17.33
CA ASP A 106 0.25 19.89 -17.62
C ASP A 106 0.53 19.05 -16.36
N VAL A 107 1.32 19.58 -15.42
CA VAL A 107 1.63 18.88 -14.16
C VAL A 107 0.41 18.81 -13.25
N VAL A 108 -0.38 19.89 -13.15
CA VAL A 108 -1.61 19.88 -12.35
C VAL A 108 -2.65 18.96 -12.99
N LYS A 109 -2.77 18.96 -14.31
CA LYS A 109 -3.64 18.02 -15.03
C LYS A 109 -3.24 16.58 -14.76
N MET A 110 -1.94 16.26 -14.79
CA MET A 110 -1.42 14.93 -14.44
C MET A 110 -1.87 14.52 -13.03
N TYR A 111 -1.81 15.40 -12.03
CA TYR A 111 -2.28 15.10 -10.67
C TYR A 111 -3.78 14.84 -10.60
N VAL A 112 -4.60 15.65 -11.29
CA VAL A 112 -6.06 15.40 -11.36
C VAL A 112 -6.36 14.04 -11.97
N ASP A 113 -5.69 13.69 -13.08
CA ASP A 113 -5.88 12.41 -13.76
C ASP A 113 -5.43 11.24 -12.86
N ASN A 114 -4.25 11.34 -12.24
CA ASN A 114 -3.68 10.29 -11.39
C ASN A 114 -4.52 10.06 -10.12
N LEU A 115 -4.88 11.12 -9.40
CA LEU A 115 -5.70 11.02 -8.18
C LEU A 115 -7.11 10.52 -8.50
N GLY A 116 -7.68 10.95 -9.63
CA GLY A 116 -8.95 10.42 -10.13
C GLY A 116 -8.89 8.92 -10.44
N ALA A 117 -7.81 8.48 -11.08
CA ALA A 117 -7.57 7.06 -11.34
C ALA A 117 -7.37 6.26 -10.04
N SER A 118 -6.58 6.78 -9.09
CA SER A 118 -6.37 6.17 -7.78
C SER A 118 -7.68 6.01 -7.00
N LEU A 119 -8.54 7.03 -7.00
CA LEU A 119 -9.85 6.97 -6.32
C LEU A 119 -10.77 5.93 -6.95
N LYS A 120 -10.74 5.81 -8.28
CA LYS A 120 -11.48 4.77 -9.02
C LYS A 120 -10.96 3.37 -8.72
N LEU A 121 -9.64 3.16 -8.73
CA LEU A 121 -9.03 1.88 -8.37
C LEU A 121 -9.36 1.49 -6.94
N TRP A 122 -9.23 2.44 -6.01
CA TRP A 122 -9.53 2.25 -4.60
C TRP A 122 -10.98 1.82 -4.35
N ASN A 123 -11.95 2.57 -4.87
CA ASN A 123 -13.37 2.31 -4.64
C ASN A 123 -13.90 1.14 -5.48
N ASP A 124 -13.60 1.10 -6.78
CA ASP A 124 -14.29 0.21 -7.71
C ASP A 124 -13.54 -1.10 -7.92
N LYS A 125 -12.23 -1.03 -8.16
CA LYS A 125 -11.43 -2.22 -8.50
C LYS A 125 -11.08 -3.05 -7.27
N TYR A 126 -10.55 -2.41 -6.23
CA TYR A 126 -10.07 -3.08 -5.03
C TYR A 126 -11.08 -3.08 -3.88
N GLN A 127 -12.23 -2.41 -4.03
CA GLN A 127 -13.29 -2.37 -3.02
C GLN A 127 -12.74 -2.00 -1.64
N ARG A 128 -11.81 -1.04 -1.62
CA ARG A 128 -11.11 -0.53 -0.43
C ARG A 128 -10.32 -1.58 0.37
N ASN A 129 -9.95 -2.68 -0.27
CA ASN A 129 -9.20 -3.77 0.37
C ASN A 129 -7.99 -4.17 -0.47
N LEU A 130 -6.84 -3.53 -0.21
CA LEU A 130 -5.60 -3.81 -0.94
C LEU A 130 -5.02 -5.18 -0.59
N ILE A 131 -5.26 -5.68 0.62
CA ILE A 131 -4.79 -7.01 1.04
C ILE A 131 -5.35 -8.08 0.09
N ASN A 132 -6.64 -7.99 -0.25
CA ASN A 132 -7.23 -8.88 -1.24
C ASN A 132 -6.58 -8.74 -2.62
N GLY A 133 -6.28 -7.51 -3.05
CA GLY A 133 -5.55 -7.26 -4.31
C GLY A 133 -4.18 -7.94 -4.33
N PHE A 134 -3.40 -7.83 -3.25
CA PHE A 134 -2.10 -8.51 -3.13
C PHE A 134 -2.27 -10.03 -3.08
N ARG A 135 -3.25 -10.54 -2.33
CA ARG A 135 -3.57 -11.97 -2.26
C ARG A 135 -3.91 -12.54 -3.63
N GLU A 136 -4.73 -11.86 -4.43
CA GLU A 136 -5.07 -12.30 -5.79
C GLU A 136 -3.84 -12.40 -6.70
N LEU A 137 -2.91 -11.45 -6.62
CA LEU A 137 -1.64 -11.51 -7.35
C LEU A 137 -0.77 -12.66 -6.86
N GLN A 138 -0.79 -12.95 -5.56
CA GLN A 138 -0.10 -14.09 -4.98
C GLN A 138 -0.69 -15.42 -5.45
N ASP A 139 -2.02 -15.53 -5.54
CA ASP A 139 -2.72 -16.72 -6.02
C ASP A 139 -2.46 -16.97 -7.52
N LYS A 140 -2.28 -15.89 -8.30
CA LYS A 140 -1.88 -15.93 -9.71
C LYS A 140 -0.38 -16.21 -9.93
N GLY A 141 0.41 -16.30 -8.85
CA GLY A 141 1.87 -16.52 -8.92
C GLY A 141 2.68 -15.35 -9.46
N VAL A 142 2.11 -14.14 -9.43
CA VAL A 142 2.77 -12.88 -9.79
C VAL A 142 3.68 -12.41 -8.65
N LEU A 143 3.17 -12.48 -7.43
CA LEU A 143 3.87 -12.13 -6.19
C LEU A 143 4.08 -13.36 -5.33
N GLU A 144 5.20 -13.40 -4.63
CA GLU A 144 5.38 -14.22 -3.43
C GLU A 144 5.35 -13.29 -2.22
N ILE A 145 4.30 -13.37 -1.40
CA ILE A 145 4.17 -12.52 -0.21
C ILE A 145 4.88 -13.18 0.95
N ILE A 146 5.73 -12.43 1.65
CA ILE A 146 6.46 -12.88 2.84
C ILE A 146 6.12 -12.01 4.05
N THR A 147 6.32 -12.54 5.26
CA THR A 147 6.12 -11.82 6.53
C THR A 147 7.45 -11.40 7.17
N CYS A 148 7.41 -10.60 8.24
CA CYS A 148 8.59 -10.17 9.03
C CYS A 148 8.34 -10.40 10.53
N GLY A 149 9.01 -9.67 11.43
CA GLY A 149 8.62 -9.62 12.85
C GLY A 149 7.30 -8.84 13.05
N ALA A 150 6.50 -9.24 14.03
CA ALA A 150 5.15 -8.72 14.29
C ALA A 150 5.03 -7.19 14.31
N THR A 151 6.00 -6.51 14.92
CA THR A 151 6.02 -5.04 14.99
C THR A 151 7.30 -4.48 14.37
N HIS A 152 7.94 -5.25 13.49
CA HIS A 152 9.24 -4.92 12.91
C HIS A 152 10.33 -4.64 13.98
N GLY A 153 10.23 -5.33 15.13
CA GLY A 153 11.22 -5.20 16.20
C GLY A 153 12.58 -5.72 15.77
N PHE A 154 13.65 -5.01 16.11
CA PHE A 154 15.01 -5.43 15.82
C PHE A 154 15.40 -6.60 16.71
N LEU A 155 15.13 -7.81 16.23
CA LEU A 155 15.25 -9.07 16.98
C LEU A 155 16.58 -9.23 17.73
N PRO A 156 17.76 -8.83 17.19
CA PRO A 156 19.02 -8.97 17.92
C PRO A 156 19.11 -8.17 19.23
N LEU A 157 18.35 -7.08 19.39
CA LEU A 157 18.33 -6.27 20.61
C LEU A 157 17.19 -6.61 21.57
N ILE A 158 16.24 -7.45 21.17
CA ILE A 158 15.17 -7.91 22.07
C ILE A 158 15.80 -8.87 23.08
N SER A 159 15.74 -8.53 24.37
CA SER A 159 16.53 -9.21 25.40
C SER A 159 16.11 -10.66 25.65
N THR A 160 14.81 -10.96 25.62
CA THR A 160 14.31 -12.29 25.98
C THR A 160 14.06 -13.17 24.75
N PRO A 161 14.47 -14.46 24.78
CA PRO A 161 14.12 -15.43 23.72
C PRO A 161 12.62 -15.54 23.47
N GLU A 162 11.80 -15.40 24.52
CA GLU A 162 10.35 -15.48 24.46
C GLU A 162 9.76 -14.32 23.65
N ALA A 163 10.26 -13.09 23.84
CA ALA A 163 9.80 -11.95 23.06
C ALA A 163 10.24 -12.04 21.59
N ARG A 164 11.45 -12.58 21.31
CA ARG A 164 11.89 -12.86 19.93
C ARG A 164 10.99 -13.90 19.27
N ARG A 165 10.63 -14.97 19.98
CA ARG A 165 9.72 -16.01 19.48
C ARG A 165 8.32 -15.45 19.24
N ALA A 166 7.79 -14.64 20.15
CA ALA A 166 6.49 -14.01 20.01
C ALA A 166 6.41 -13.11 18.76
N GLN A 167 7.46 -12.33 18.46
CA GLN A 167 7.53 -11.54 17.22
C GLN A 167 7.39 -12.39 15.95
N ILE A 168 7.94 -13.61 15.93
CA ILE A 168 7.86 -14.51 14.78
C ILE A 168 6.49 -15.20 14.74
N GLU A 169 6.04 -15.78 15.85
CA GLU A 169 4.78 -16.53 15.91
C GLU A 169 3.57 -15.65 15.58
N ILE A 170 3.51 -14.44 16.14
CA ILE A 170 2.44 -13.48 15.86
C ILE A 170 2.46 -13.06 14.39
N ALA A 171 3.64 -12.87 13.80
CA ALA A 171 3.73 -12.48 12.40
C ALA A 171 3.29 -13.58 11.43
N VAL A 172 3.59 -14.85 11.75
CA VAL A 172 3.09 -16.01 11.00
C VAL A 172 1.57 -16.12 11.13
N ALA A 173 1.03 -15.93 12.34
CA ALA A 173 -0.42 -15.93 12.56
C ALA A 173 -1.12 -14.78 11.81
N ASN A 174 -0.53 -13.58 11.80
CA ASN A 174 -1.03 -12.43 11.05
C ASN A 174 -1.02 -12.69 9.53
N TYR A 175 0.07 -13.28 9.01
CA TYR A 175 0.15 -13.66 7.61
C TYR A 175 -0.96 -14.67 7.24
N LYS A 176 -1.19 -15.70 8.07
CA LYS A 176 -2.29 -16.66 7.90
C LYS A 176 -3.66 -15.98 7.91
N LYS A 177 -3.89 -15.03 8.83
CA LYS A 177 -5.14 -14.26 8.92
C LYS A 177 -5.47 -13.53 7.62
N HIS A 178 -4.47 -12.91 6.98
CA HIS A 178 -4.68 -12.02 5.83
C HIS A 178 -4.53 -12.72 4.46
N PHE A 179 -3.62 -13.69 4.35
CA PHE A 179 -3.28 -14.35 3.09
C PHE A 179 -3.67 -15.83 3.02
N GLY A 180 -4.08 -16.44 4.15
CA GLY A 180 -4.67 -17.78 4.18
C GLY A 180 -3.71 -18.96 4.02
N ARG A 181 -2.40 -18.75 4.16
CA ARG A 181 -1.35 -19.78 3.99
C ARG A 181 -0.44 -19.84 5.20
#